data_AF-A0A0F9H2K4-F1
#
_entry.id   AF-A0A0F9H2K4-F1
#
_cell.length_a   1.000
_cell.length_b   1.000
_cell.length_c   1.000
_cell.angle_alpha   90.00
_cell.angle_beta   90.00
_cell.angle_gamma   90.00
#
_symmetry.space_group_name_H-M   'P 1'
#
loop_
_entity.id
_entity.type
_entity.pdbx_description
1 polymer ?
#
loop_
_entity_poly.entity_id
_entity_poly.type
_entity_poly.pdbx_seq_one_letter_code
_entity_poly.pdbx_strand_id
1 'polypeptide(L)'
;MPTLCLILASGFWLLTGTTVATTIADVELTQHCIQAGTCREGNPLVPSDRKKVYAIQIPLTIGVSYLGHRLHQRGHKYWWVPQAALITGHGVGIGFGLRFVW
;
A
#
# COMPACT_ATOMS: atom_id res chain seq x y z
N MET A 1 -9.14 11.23 -24.49
CA MET A 1 -8.82 9.86 -24.98
C MET A 1 -7.33 9.50 -24.99
N PRO A 2 -6.33 10.38 -25.22
CA PRO A 2 -4.92 9.94 -25.26
C PRO A 2 -4.37 9.49 -23.89
N THR A 3 -4.92 10.01 -22.79
CA THR A 3 -4.47 9.72 -21.42
C THR A 3 -4.70 8.28 -20.97
N LEU A 4 -5.82 7.65 -21.37
CA LEU A 4 -6.14 6.28 -20.95
C LEU A 4 -5.15 5.27 -21.55
N CYS A 5 -4.82 5.42 -22.83
CA CYS A 5 -3.83 4.61 -23.53
C CYS A 5 -2.44 4.75 -22.89
N LEU A 6 -2.08 5.97 -22.48
CA LEU A 6 -0.81 6.26 -21.82
C LEU A 6 -0.73 5.60 -20.43
N ILE A 7 -1.84 5.57 -19.67
CA ILE A 7 -1.93 4.87 -18.38
C ILE A 7 -1.82 3.34 -18.57
N LEU A 8 -2.49 2.79 -19.57
CA LEU A 8 -2.44 1.36 -19.92
C LEU A 8 -1.05 0.91 -20.41
N ALA A 9 -0.35 1.75 -21.17
CA ALA A 9 1.00 1.48 -21.65
C ALA A 9 2.10 1.83 -20.62
N SER A 10 1.79 2.60 -19.58
CA SER A 10 2.71 2.98 -18.51
C SER A 10 2.80 1.93 -17.40
N GLY A 11 3.87 1.99 -16.60
CA GLY A 11 4.01 1.21 -15.37
C GLY A 11 3.03 1.57 -14.24
N PHE A 12 2.03 2.44 -14.46
CA PHE A 12 1.09 2.87 -13.42
C PHE A 12 0.25 1.72 -12.87
N TRP A 13 -0.37 0.91 -13.73
CA TRP A 13 -1.18 -0.22 -13.27
C TRP A 13 -0.34 -1.30 -12.60
N LEU A 14 0.90 -1.50 -13.05
CA LEU A 14 1.85 -2.38 -12.39
C LEU A 14 2.12 -1.91 -10.96
N LEU A 15 2.51 -0.65 -10.78
CA LEU A 15 2.74 -0.08 -9.45
C LEU A 15 1.47 -0.11 -8.58
N THR A 16 0.29 0.06 -9.17
CA THR A 16 -0.98 -0.01 -8.44
C THR A 16 -1.24 -1.43 -7.95
N GLY A 17 -1.05 -2.42 -8.82
CA GLY A 17 -1.15 -3.84 -8.44
C GLY A 17 -0.13 -4.21 -7.37
N THR A 18 1.13 -3.76 -7.50
CA THR A 18 2.17 -4.00 -6.49
C THR A 18 1.83 -3.34 -5.15
N THR A 19 1.28 -2.11 -5.17
CA THR A 19 0.82 -1.42 -3.96
C THR A 19 -0.24 -2.26 -3.25
N VAL A 20 -1.31 -2.65 -3.95
CA VAL A 20 -2.39 -3.47 -3.38
C VAL A 20 -1.85 -4.80 -2.84
N ALA A 21 -0.99 -5.49 -3.61
CA ALA A 21 -0.42 -6.77 -3.21
C ALA A 21 0.44 -6.65 -1.94
N THR A 22 1.30 -5.64 -1.86
CA THR A 22 2.15 -5.42 -0.68
C THR A 22 1.35 -4.99 0.54
N THR A 23 0.32 -4.14 0.38
CA THR A 23 -0.59 -3.80 1.47
C THR A 23 -1.32 -5.04 2.02
N ILE A 24 -1.86 -5.90 1.16
CA ILE A 24 -2.52 -7.13 1.59
C ILE A 24 -1.53 -8.05 2.30
N ALA A 25 -0.36 -8.28 1.70
CA ALA A 25 0.66 -9.15 2.28
C ALA A 25 1.10 -8.68 3.67
N ASP A 26 1.32 -7.38 3.84
CA ASP A 26 1.71 -6.78 5.11
C ASP A 26 0.60 -6.94 6.18
N VAL A 27 -0.65 -6.67 5.82
CA VAL A 27 -1.80 -6.86 6.73
C VAL A 27 -1.94 -8.32 7.14
N GLU A 28 -1.97 -9.26 6.20
CA GLU A 28 -2.18 -10.68 6.51
C GLU A 28 -1.01 -11.27 7.31
N LEU A 29 0.23 -10.94 6.95
CA LEU A 29 1.40 -11.45 7.66
C LEU A 29 1.46 -10.87 9.08
N THR A 30 1.09 -9.59 9.24
CA THR A 30 0.96 -8.92 10.53
C THR A 30 -0.10 -9.58 11.41
N GLN A 31 -1.29 -9.81 10.86
CA GLN A 31 -2.39 -10.45 11.59
C GLN A 31 -2.07 -11.91 11.95
N HIS A 32 -1.41 -12.66 11.07
CA HIS A 32 -1.05 -14.04 11.31
C HIS A 32 -0.17 -14.21 12.55
N CYS A 33 0.87 -13.38 12.72
CA CYS A 33 1.74 -13.52 13.89
C CYS A 33 1.23 -12.85 15.16
N ILE A 34 0.32 -11.86 15.05
CA ILE A 34 -0.45 -11.40 16.22
C ILE A 34 -1.30 -12.57 16.75
N GLN A 35 -1.98 -13.30 15.85
CA GLN A 35 -2.78 -14.47 16.21
C GLN A 35 -1.92 -15.63 16.73
N ALA A 36 -0.71 -15.80 16.21
CA ALA A 36 0.25 -16.79 16.70
C ALA A 36 0.94 -16.38 18.02
N GLY A 37 0.73 -15.15 18.51
CA GLY A 37 1.37 -14.64 19.73
C GLY A 37 2.87 -14.40 19.60
N THR A 38 3.42 -14.37 18.38
CA THR A 38 4.87 -14.21 18.13
C THR A 38 5.28 -12.76 17.91
N CYS A 39 4.32 -11.83 17.89
CA CYS A 39 4.56 -10.40 17.77
C CYS A 39 3.38 -9.57 18.29
N ARG A 40 3.60 -8.27 18.41
CA ARG A 40 2.60 -7.28 18.79
C ARG A 40 2.68 -6.09 17.83
N GLU A 41 1.52 -5.56 17.45
CA GLU A 41 1.43 -4.31 16.69
C GLU A 41 2.03 -3.18 17.54
N GLY A 42 3.05 -2.51 16.99
CA GLY A 42 3.75 -1.44 17.69
C GLY A 42 3.04 -0.09 17.61
N ASN A 43 2.20 0.12 16.60
CA ASN A 43 1.45 1.35 16.41
C ASN A 43 0.16 1.34 17.26
N PRO A 44 0.04 2.16 18.31
CA PRO A 44 -1.15 2.18 19.16
C PRO A 44 -2.41 2.67 18.43
N LEU A 45 -2.27 3.30 17.26
CA LEU A 45 -3.39 3.73 16.41
C LEU A 45 -3.92 2.61 15.51
N VAL A 46 -3.17 1.52 15.37
CA VAL A 46 -3.53 0.40 14.49
C VAL A 46 -4.16 -0.71 15.35
N PRO A 47 -5.43 -1.04 15.11
CA PRO A 47 -6.11 -2.09 15.87
C PRO A 47 -5.55 -3.46 15.48
N SER A 48 -5.50 -4.37 16.46
CA SER A 48 -5.11 -5.76 16.21
C SER A 48 -6.17 -6.59 15.49
N ASP A 49 -7.34 -6.01 15.18
CA ASP A 49 -8.42 -6.67 14.44
C ASP A 49 -8.25 -6.46 12.93
N ARG A 50 -8.13 -7.56 12.19
CA ARG A 50 -7.98 -7.60 10.73
C ARG A 50 -8.97 -6.71 9.98
N LYS A 51 -10.25 -6.72 10.35
CA LYS A 51 -11.28 -5.95 9.63
C LYS A 51 -11.06 -4.46 9.84
N LYS A 52 -10.72 -4.05 11.05
CA LYS A 52 -10.42 -2.65 11.36
C LYS A 52 -9.14 -2.17 10.66
N VAL A 53 -8.12 -3.01 10.52
CA VAL A 53 -6.93 -2.67 9.72
C VAL A 53 -7.31 -2.43 8.26
N TYR A 54 -8.09 -3.31 7.64
CA TYR A 54 -8.56 -3.09 6.27
C TYR A 54 -9.42 -1.84 6.10
N ALA A 55 -10.24 -1.50 7.10
CA ALA A 55 -11.04 -0.28 7.09
C ALA A 55 -10.17 1.00 7.01
N ILE A 56 -8.91 0.93 7.45
CA ILE A 56 -7.93 2.01 7.36
C ILE A 56 -7.14 1.91 6.05
N GLN A 57 -6.62 0.72 5.73
CA GLN A 57 -5.69 0.54 4.60
C GLN A 57 -6.35 0.67 3.23
N ILE A 58 -7.60 0.26 3.07
CA ILE A 58 -8.32 0.38 1.80
C ILE A 58 -8.44 1.85 1.35
N PRO A 59 -9.02 2.77 2.15
CA PRO A 59 -9.14 4.16 1.73
C PRO A 59 -7.78 4.86 1.54
N LEU A 60 -6.76 4.52 2.34
CA LEU A 60 -5.41 5.04 2.16
C LEU A 60 -4.80 4.58 0.83
N THR A 61 -4.89 3.28 0.51
CA THR A 61 -4.39 2.72 -0.75
C THR A 61 -5.09 3.35 -1.96
N ILE A 62 -6.41 3.54 -1.88
CA ILE A 62 -7.19 4.21 -2.93
C ILE A 62 -6.75 5.67 -3.06
N GLY A 63 -6.63 6.40 -1.95
CA GLY A 63 -6.24 7.81 -1.95
C GLY A 63 -4.85 8.05 -2.55
N VAL A 64 -3.87 7.23 -2.16
CA VAL A 64 -2.50 7.30 -2.68
C VAL A 64 -2.46 6.91 -4.16
N SER A 65 -3.20 5.87 -4.56
CA SER A 65 -3.28 5.47 -5.97
C SER A 65 -3.97 6.54 -6.83
N TYR A 66 -5.00 7.18 -6.31
CA TYR A 66 -5.67 8.31 -6.96
C TYR A 66 -4.74 9.52 -7.10
N LEU A 67 -3.95 9.83 -6.07
CA LEU A 67 -2.95 10.89 -6.14
C LEU A 67 -1.91 10.59 -7.24
N GLY A 68 -1.36 9.38 -7.25
CA GLY A 68 -0.44 8.94 -8.31
C GLY A 68 -1.07 9.04 -9.70
N HIS A 69 -2.33 8.62 -9.83
CA HIS A 69 -3.10 8.72 -11.06
C HIS A 69 -3.24 10.17 -11.55
N ARG A 70 -3.62 11.08 -10.65
CA ARG A 70 -3.80 12.50 -10.96
C ARG A 70 -2.48 13.16 -11.37
N LEU A 71 -1.37 12.82 -10.71
CA LEU A 71 -0.05 13.30 -11.06
C LEU A 71 0.39 12.77 -12.43
N HIS A 72 0.10 11.49 -12.71
CA HIS A 72 0.41 10.85 -13.99
C HIS A 72 -0.36 11.53 -15.14
N GLN A 73 -1.67 11.76 -14.96
CA GLN A 73 -2.51 12.46 -15.93
C GLN A 73 -2.04 13.89 -16.23
N ARG A 74 -1.39 14.55 -15.27
CA ARG A 74 -0.82 15.91 -15.42
C ARG A 74 0.61 15.92 -15.98
N GLY A 75 1.18 14.76 -16.30
CA GLY A 75 2.54 14.66 -16.83
C GLY A 75 3.64 14.99 -15.82
N HIS A 76 3.36 14.94 -14.51
CA HIS A 76 4.38 15.19 -13.50
C HIS A 76 5.39 14.03 -13.45
N LYS A 77 6.69 14.30 -13.63
CA LYS A 77 7.77 13.30 -13.63
C LYS A 77 7.82 12.36 -12.40
N TYR A 78 7.23 12.76 -11.28
CA TYR A 78 7.23 12.02 -10.00
C TYR A 78 5.89 11.35 -9.68
N TRP A 79 5.06 11.09 -10.70
CA TRP A 79 3.76 10.45 -10.52
C TRP A 79 3.80 9.08 -9.83
N TRP A 80 4.94 8.37 -9.92
CA TRP A 80 5.17 7.05 -9.34
C TRP A 80 5.53 7.08 -7.84
N VAL A 81 5.97 8.24 -7.33
CA VAL A 81 6.47 8.39 -5.96
C VAL A 81 5.46 7.98 -4.90
N PRO A 82 4.16 8.36 -4.98
CA PRO A 82 3.19 7.97 -3.95
C PRO A 82 3.06 6.46 -3.77
N GLN A 83 3.00 5.71 -4.88
CA GLN A 83 2.90 4.24 -4.83
C GLN A 83 4.22 3.59 -4.43
N ALA A 84 5.36 4.09 -4.93
CA ALA A 84 6.67 3.57 -4.50
C ALA A 84 6.93 3.76 -2.99
N ALA A 85 6.45 4.86 -2.41
CA ALA A 85 6.53 5.08 -0.96
C ALA A 85 5.74 4.03 -0.18
N LEU A 86 4.48 3.75 -0.56
CA LEU A 86 3.67 2.70 0.08
C LEU A 86 4.28 1.30 -0.10
N ILE A 87 4.70 0.97 -1.32
CA ILE A 87 5.35 -0.32 -1.61
C ILE A 87 6.58 -0.51 -0.73
N THR A 88 7.40 0.53 -0.58
CA THR A 88 8.61 0.49 0.25
C THR A 88 8.25 0.30 1.73
N GLY A 89 7.27 1.04 2.25
CA GLY A 89 6.79 0.91 3.63
C GLY A 89 6.31 -0.50 3.94
N HIS A 90 5.39 -1.05 3.13
CA HIS A 90 4.91 -2.42 3.30
C HIS A 90 6.01 -3.45 3.05
N GLY A 91 6.88 -3.24 2.07
CA GLY A 91 8.00 -4.13 1.77
C GLY A 91 8.97 -4.28 2.95
N VAL A 92 9.21 -3.18 3.68
CA VAL A 92 10.00 -3.20 4.92
C VAL A 92 9.28 -4.02 6.01
N GLY A 93 7.97 -3.85 6.16
CA GLY A 93 7.16 -4.64 7.11
C GLY A 93 7.19 -6.14 6.81
N ILE A 94 7.03 -6.50 5.54
CA ILE A 94 7.10 -7.88 5.05
C ILE A 94 8.50 -8.47 5.26
N GLY A 95 9.56 -7.77 4.84
CA GLY A 95 10.92 -8.31 4.79
C GLY A 95 11.63 -8.37 6.14
N PHE A 96 11.40 -7.39 7.02
CA PHE A 96 12.08 -7.29 8.31
C PHE A 96 11.18 -7.67 9.49
N GLY A 97 9.91 -8.00 9.25
CA GLY A 97 8.95 -8.29 10.31
C GLY A 97 8.66 -7.10 11.22
N LEU A 98 8.91 -5.87 10.74
CA LEU A 98 8.60 -4.63 11.44
C LEU A 98 7.10 -4.37 11.32
N ARG A 99 6.34 -4.65 12.40
CA ARG A 99 4.88 -4.58 12.41
C ARG A 99 4.43 -3.22 12.92
N PHE A 100 4.67 -2.24 12.08
CA PHE A 100 4.07 -0.91 12.14
C PHE A 100 3.34 -0.76 10.82
N VAL A 101 2.02 -0.79 10.83
CA VAL A 101 1.24 -0.55 9.61
C VAL A 101 1.35 0.95 9.28
N TRP A 102 1.90 1.27 8.10
CA TRP A 102 1.94 2.61 7.50
C TRP A 102 0.80 2.81 6.49
#